data_AF-A0A8V5H3F9-F1
#
_entry.id   AF-A0A8V5H3F9-F1
#
_cell.length_a   1.000
_cell.length_b   1.000
_cell.length_c   1.000
_cell.angle_alpha   90.00
_cell.angle_beta   90.00
_cell.angle_gamma   90.00
#
_symmetry.space_group_name_H-M   'P 1'
#
loop_
_entity.id
_entity.type
_entity.pdbx_description
1 polymer ?
#
loop_
_entity_poly.entity_id
_entity_poly.type
_entity_poly.pdbx_seq_one_letter_code
_entity_poly.pdbx_strand_id
1 'polypeptide(L)'
;MELGSAALAPIRRLCAPGGHGGTMGTVSAMGWMLLLLLLLQVGSPVVAVSLFPLPGCCRAARCLSCSTGIEYNLIRLPMACSDFSMRPYSYDDVADDYELKHFKLAEEDVKMKIPILHRASAMSKRPLLLYGSPWTAPGWMRSNGDVRGKGVLKGQAGDKYHKTWANYFIKFLDEYAKHNVTFWAVTVQNEPLAGLLTPPQSPTIVSTAKQQRDFVVQDLGPALARSSHRTRLIILDDQRIHLPHWAKVVKGLQWIPHLPLLRVPGLLGPGAALQPQHPHGTAPPALPTRGWGPIIVDSSKDTFYKQPMFYHMGHFSKFIPEGSQRVGLQQSRRCLLCQLEHVAVVRPDGALVLVVLNRSGWDVSFGIQDPAVGFIEAVAPANSIQTYLWRQQ
;
A
#
# COMPACT_ATOMS: atom_id res chain seq x y z
N MET A 1 -3.97 -18.11 -44.62
CA MET A 1 -4.90 -17.22 -43.89
C MET A 1 -4.38 -17.17 -42.45
N GLU A 2 -3.30 -16.44 -42.24
CA GLU A 2 -2.68 -16.24 -40.93
C GLU A 2 -3.17 -14.90 -40.37
N LEU A 3 -3.82 -14.94 -39.22
CA LEU A 3 -4.18 -13.75 -38.46
C LEU A 3 -2.92 -13.24 -37.74
N GLY A 4 -2.37 -12.16 -38.28
CA GLY A 4 -1.19 -11.48 -37.75
C GLY A 4 -1.43 -10.89 -36.37
N SER A 5 -0.55 -11.22 -35.44
CA SER A 5 -0.38 -10.57 -34.14
C SER A 5 0.04 -9.11 -34.33
N ALA A 6 -0.88 -8.16 -34.12
CA ALA A 6 -0.56 -6.74 -34.03
C ALA A 6 0.22 -6.48 -32.73
N ALA A 7 1.54 -6.33 -32.84
CA ALA A 7 2.39 -5.87 -31.75
C ALA A 7 2.16 -4.38 -31.49
N LEU A 8 1.65 -4.03 -30.30
CA LEU A 8 1.52 -2.65 -29.83
C LEU A 8 2.91 -1.99 -29.75
N ALA A 9 3.14 -0.93 -30.52
CA ALA A 9 4.39 -0.20 -30.56
C ALA A 9 4.55 0.69 -29.30
N PRO A 10 5.69 0.68 -28.61
CA PRO A 10 5.92 1.52 -27.42
C PRO A 10 5.93 3.01 -27.77
N ILE A 11 5.49 3.87 -26.84
CA ILE A 11 5.68 5.33 -26.91
C ILE A 11 7.17 5.60 -27.03
N ARG A 12 7.60 6.22 -28.14
CA ARG A 12 9.03 6.34 -28.44
C ARG A 12 9.70 7.59 -27.88
N ARG A 13 9.02 8.73 -27.62
CA ARG A 13 9.67 9.94 -27.04
C ARG A 13 8.73 10.93 -26.31
N LEU A 14 9.20 11.50 -25.20
CA LEU A 14 8.84 12.86 -24.73
C LEU A 14 9.84 13.81 -25.38
N CYS A 15 9.38 14.63 -26.33
CA CYS A 15 10.23 15.49 -27.16
C CYS A 15 10.16 16.96 -26.73
N ALA A 16 11.29 17.54 -26.31
CA ALA A 16 11.76 18.84 -26.80
C ALA A 16 12.74 18.59 -27.97
N PRO A 17 12.85 19.42 -29.02
CA PRO A 17 13.29 18.96 -30.34
C PRO A 17 14.68 18.28 -30.36
N GLY A 18 14.75 16.99 -30.75
CA GLY A 18 15.97 16.28 -31.19
C GLY A 18 16.41 15.01 -30.43
N GLY A 19 16.41 13.84 -31.14
CA GLY A 19 17.14 12.53 -30.95
C GLY A 19 17.07 11.75 -29.61
N HIS A 20 17.36 10.44 -29.43
CA HIS A 20 17.26 9.16 -30.17
C HIS A 20 17.47 7.94 -29.22
N GLY A 21 16.59 6.91 -29.24
CA GLY A 21 16.71 5.54 -28.66
C GLY A 21 16.45 5.28 -27.14
N GLY A 22 15.44 4.47 -26.77
CA GLY A 22 15.22 3.92 -25.41
C GLY A 22 14.34 2.65 -25.38
N THR A 23 14.70 1.66 -24.55
CA THR A 23 14.27 0.24 -24.52
C THR A 23 12.96 -0.05 -23.77
N MET A 24 12.21 -1.08 -24.22
CA MET A 24 10.99 -1.63 -23.61
C MET A 24 11.30 -2.48 -22.37
N GLY A 25 10.52 -2.30 -21.31
CA GLY A 25 10.48 -3.23 -20.16
C GLY A 25 9.03 -3.61 -19.86
N THR A 26 8.74 -4.91 -19.77
CA THR A 26 7.44 -5.46 -19.39
C THR A 26 7.15 -5.23 -17.91
N VAL A 27 6.02 -4.63 -17.60
CA VAL A 27 5.48 -4.62 -16.23
C VAL A 27 4.67 -5.88 -15.99
N SER A 28 5.34 -6.87 -15.41
CA SER A 28 4.71 -7.93 -14.63
C SER A 28 4.15 -7.34 -13.33
N ALA A 29 3.33 -8.10 -12.59
CA ALA A 29 2.70 -7.78 -11.31
C ALA A 29 3.59 -7.03 -10.27
N MET A 30 4.91 -6.99 -10.45
CA MET A 30 5.87 -6.13 -9.74
C MET A 30 5.75 -4.62 -10.02
N GLY A 31 5.18 -4.17 -11.15
CA GLY A 31 5.06 -2.73 -11.47
C GLY A 31 3.94 -2.00 -10.72
N TRP A 32 2.99 -2.75 -10.16
CA TRP A 32 2.02 -2.25 -9.18
C TRP A 32 2.67 -1.58 -7.99
N MET A 33 3.77 -2.17 -7.54
CA MET A 33 4.54 -1.74 -6.39
C MET A 33 5.36 -0.48 -6.66
N LEU A 34 5.70 -0.19 -7.93
CA LEU A 34 6.37 1.07 -8.28
C LEU A 34 5.40 2.26 -8.30
N LEU A 35 4.12 2.02 -8.56
CA LEU A 35 3.06 3.03 -8.39
C LEU A 35 2.69 3.18 -6.91
N LEU A 36 2.67 2.06 -6.17
CA LEU A 36 2.55 2.06 -4.71
C LEU A 36 3.68 2.85 -4.05
N LEU A 37 4.91 2.80 -4.58
CA LEU A 37 6.07 3.57 -4.12
C LEU A 37 5.88 5.10 -4.17
N LEU A 38 5.14 5.60 -5.16
CA LEU A 38 4.78 7.02 -5.26
C LEU A 38 3.65 7.38 -4.29
N LEU A 39 2.75 6.43 -4.02
CA LEU A 39 1.62 6.60 -3.09
C LEU A 39 2.04 6.43 -1.61
N LEU A 40 3.14 5.73 -1.35
CA LEU A 40 3.75 5.47 -0.04
C LEU A 40 4.82 6.52 0.35
N GLN A 41 4.92 7.63 -0.40
CA GLN A 41 5.77 8.78 -0.05
C GLN A 41 5.25 9.61 1.12
N VAL A 42 4.00 9.38 1.54
CA VAL A 42 3.44 10.00 2.73
C VAL A 42 3.52 8.96 3.84
N GLY A 43 4.34 9.24 4.86
CA GLY A 43 4.54 8.42 6.06
C GLY A 43 3.27 8.29 6.91
N SER A 44 2.26 7.66 6.36
CA SER A 44 1.02 7.29 7.01
C SER A 44 0.47 6.10 6.25
N PRO A 45 0.32 4.92 6.85
CA PRO A 45 -0.36 3.77 6.25
C PRO A 45 -1.87 4.00 6.02
N VAL A 46 -2.30 5.24 5.89
CA VAL A 46 -3.66 5.72 6.05
C VAL A 46 -4.23 6.09 4.69
N VAL A 47 -4.52 5.08 3.87
CA VAL A 47 -5.71 5.16 3.00
C VAL A 47 -6.64 3.97 3.19
N ALA A 48 -6.45 3.25 4.28
CA ALA A 48 -7.29 2.14 4.62
C ALA A 48 -7.75 2.28 6.07
N VAL A 49 -8.97 2.80 6.18
CA VAL A 49 -9.78 2.86 7.41
C VAL A 49 -9.29 3.86 8.47
N SER A 50 -9.35 5.16 8.13
CA SER A 50 -9.81 6.17 9.09
C SER A 50 -11.22 6.63 8.71
N LEU A 51 -12.09 5.67 8.41
CA LEU A 51 -13.53 5.91 8.30
C LEU A 51 -14.11 5.57 9.67
N PHE A 52 -13.93 6.46 10.64
CA PHE A 52 -14.72 6.40 11.87
C PHE A 52 -16.21 6.41 11.51
N PRO A 53 -17.11 5.79 12.29
CA PRO A 53 -18.54 5.80 12.00
C PRO A 53 -19.12 7.18 12.33
N LEU A 54 -18.81 8.17 11.50
CA LEU A 54 -19.35 9.51 11.60
C LEU A 54 -20.33 9.74 10.44
N PRO A 55 -21.40 10.51 10.66
CA PRO A 55 -22.12 11.15 9.57
C PRO A 55 -21.09 11.81 8.62
N GLY A 56 -21.25 11.63 7.31
CA GLY A 56 -20.28 12.10 6.30
C GLY A 56 -19.30 11.05 5.78
N CYS A 57 -19.02 9.98 6.53
CA CYS A 57 -18.10 8.92 6.08
C CYS A 57 -18.59 8.13 4.87
N CYS A 58 -19.90 8.00 4.66
CA CYS A 58 -20.45 7.43 3.43
C CYS A 58 -20.13 8.30 2.19
N ARG A 59 -20.11 9.64 2.33
CA ARG A 59 -19.73 10.57 1.26
C ARG A 59 -18.22 10.56 1.00
N ALA A 60 -17.42 10.48 2.06
CA ALA A 60 -15.96 10.35 1.95
C ALA A 60 -15.54 9.02 1.32
N ALA A 61 -16.14 7.89 1.74
CA ALA A 61 -15.91 6.57 1.14
C ALA A 61 -16.29 6.54 -0.34
N ARG A 62 -17.39 7.21 -0.72
CA ARG A 62 -17.78 7.38 -2.13
C ARG A 62 -16.71 8.11 -2.94
N CYS A 63 -16.04 9.12 -2.37
CA CYS A 63 -14.95 9.82 -3.06
C CYS A 63 -13.73 8.94 -3.32
N LEU A 64 -13.47 7.94 -2.47
CA LEU A 64 -12.33 7.04 -2.62
C LEU A 64 -12.61 5.88 -3.59
N SER A 65 -13.78 5.24 -3.49
CA SER A 65 -14.02 3.95 -4.18
C SER A 65 -14.98 4.01 -5.36
N CYS A 66 -15.83 5.04 -5.49
CA CYS A 66 -16.83 5.11 -6.56
C CYS A 66 -16.24 5.59 -7.89
N SER A 67 -16.93 5.31 -9.02
CA SER A 67 -16.56 5.83 -10.35
C SER A 67 -16.62 7.35 -10.47
N THR A 68 -17.41 8.01 -9.61
CA THR A 68 -17.42 9.47 -9.49
C THR A 68 -16.28 10.00 -8.62
N GLY A 69 -15.47 9.11 -8.02
CA GLY A 69 -14.33 9.39 -7.16
C GLY A 69 -13.00 8.98 -7.79
N ILE A 70 -12.03 8.57 -6.97
CA ILE A 70 -10.67 8.18 -7.39
C ILE A 70 -10.45 6.66 -7.53
N GLU A 71 -11.50 5.85 -7.37
CA GLU A 71 -11.55 4.42 -7.73
C GLU A 71 -10.44 3.54 -7.13
N TYR A 72 -10.20 3.68 -5.83
CA TYR A 72 -9.26 2.84 -5.09
C TYR A 72 -9.64 1.37 -5.16
N ASN A 73 -8.65 0.52 -5.43
CA ASN A 73 -8.79 -0.93 -5.50
C ASN A 73 -7.86 -1.70 -4.53
N LEU A 74 -7.15 -1.03 -3.63
CA LEU A 74 -6.30 -1.68 -2.62
C LEU A 74 -6.54 -1.07 -1.23
N ILE A 75 -6.70 -1.92 -0.22
CA ILE A 75 -6.95 -1.53 1.17
C ILE A 75 -6.01 -2.31 2.11
N ARG A 76 -5.26 -1.58 2.93
CA ARG A 76 -4.43 -2.12 4.02
C ARG A 76 -5.24 -2.26 5.32
N LEU A 77 -5.37 -3.46 5.87
CA LEU A 77 -6.06 -3.65 7.13
C LEU A 77 -5.08 -4.00 8.25
N PRO A 78 -5.02 -3.22 9.34
CA PRO A 78 -4.32 -3.67 10.55
C PRO A 78 -4.91 -4.99 11.06
N MET A 79 -4.04 -5.94 11.40
CA MET A 79 -4.41 -7.12 12.16
C MET A 79 -4.35 -6.75 13.64
N ALA A 80 -5.52 -6.64 14.27
CA ALA A 80 -5.75 -6.06 15.60
C ALA A 80 -5.37 -4.56 15.68
N CYS A 81 -4.72 -4.14 16.77
CA CYS A 81 -4.41 -2.73 17.01
C CYS A 81 -3.26 -2.21 16.14
N SER A 82 -3.23 -0.88 16.03
CA SER A 82 -2.16 -0.08 15.45
C SER A 82 -1.96 1.19 16.30
N ASP A 83 -1.01 2.03 15.92
CA ASP A 83 -0.83 3.38 16.49
C ASP A 83 -2.06 4.30 16.29
N PHE A 84 -2.93 4.00 15.33
CA PHE A 84 -4.19 4.71 15.08
C PHE A 84 -5.40 4.09 15.81
N SER A 85 -5.18 3.10 16.68
CA SER A 85 -6.24 2.49 17.48
C SER A 85 -6.52 3.28 18.76
N MET A 86 -7.75 3.22 19.24
CA MET A 86 -8.18 3.88 20.49
C MET A 86 -7.63 3.22 21.76
N ARG A 87 -7.22 1.96 21.64
CA ARG A 87 -6.67 1.16 22.74
C ARG A 87 -5.68 0.12 22.20
N PRO A 88 -4.71 -0.34 23.01
CA PRO A 88 -3.91 -1.51 22.70
C PRO A 88 -4.74 -2.79 22.83
N TYR A 89 -4.62 -3.72 21.88
CA TYR A 89 -5.24 -5.04 21.93
C TYR A 89 -4.64 -6.01 20.90
N SER A 90 -4.76 -7.31 21.15
CA SER A 90 -4.61 -8.35 20.12
C SER A 90 -5.92 -9.12 19.96
N TYR A 91 -5.96 -10.14 19.09
CA TYR A 91 -7.09 -11.05 18.99
C TYR A 91 -7.03 -12.18 20.02
N ASP A 92 -5.92 -12.33 20.75
CA ASP A 92 -5.70 -13.46 21.67
C ASP A 92 -4.93 -13.02 22.93
N ASP A 93 -5.57 -12.20 23.76
CA ASP A 93 -4.95 -11.60 24.94
C ASP A 93 -4.98 -12.51 26.19
N VAL A 94 -5.49 -13.74 26.08
CA VAL A 94 -5.42 -14.75 27.15
C VAL A 94 -4.04 -15.40 27.16
N ALA A 95 -3.36 -15.36 28.32
CA ALA A 95 -1.99 -15.86 28.42
C ALA A 95 -1.87 -17.37 28.12
N ASP A 96 -0.77 -17.74 27.46
CA ASP A 96 -0.39 -19.12 27.17
C ASP A 96 -1.41 -19.91 26.33
N ASP A 97 -2.23 -19.23 25.53
CA ASP A 97 -3.19 -19.88 24.62
C ASP A 97 -2.54 -20.32 23.30
N TYR A 98 -1.62 -21.28 23.36
CA TYR A 98 -0.93 -21.81 22.18
C TYR A 98 -1.87 -22.48 21.15
N GLU A 99 -3.10 -22.83 21.57
CA GLU A 99 -4.11 -23.44 20.69
C GLU A 99 -5.07 -22.40 20.08
N LEU A 100 -4.95 -21.13 20.46
CA LEU A 100 -5.77 -20.01 19.99
C LEU A 100 -7.27 -20.27 20.24
N LYS A 101 -7.63 -20.81 21.41
CA LYS A 101 -9.01 -21.10 21.82
C LYS A 101 -9.82 -19.84 22.10
N HIS A 102 -9.16 -18.79 22.59
CA HIS A 102 -9.75 -17.50 22.94
C HIS A 102 -9.56 -16.47 21.83
N PHE A 103 -8.96 -16.86 20.69
CA PHE A 103 -8.84 -16.00 19.52
C PHE A 103 -10.22 -15.48 19.10
N LYS A 104 -10.37 -14.15 19.09
CA LYS A 104 -11.62 -13.50 18.71
C LYS A 104 -11.35 -12.15 18.06
N LEU A 105 -12.06 -11.89 16.96
CA LEU A 105 -12.10 -10.55 16.38
C LEU A 105 -12.63 -9.52 17.39
N ALA A 106 -11.97 -8.37 17.46
CA ALA A 106 -12.36 -7.32 18.38
C ALA A 106 -13.64 -6.62 17.92
N GLU A 107 -14.28 -5.85 18.80
CA GLU A 107 -15.47 -5.07 18.43
C GLU A 107 -15.16 -4.08 17.30
N GLU A 108 -13.93 -3.57 17.25
CA GLU A 108 -13.43 -2.71 16.20
C GLU A 108 -13.48 -3.36 14.82
N ASP A 109 -13.27 -4.68 14.74
CA ASP A 109 -13.38 -5.42 13.48
C ASP A 109 -14.82 -5.60 13.06
N VAL A 110 -15.65 -6.15 13.96
CA VAL A 110 -17.03 -6.56 13.63
C VAL A 110 -18.00 -5.39 13.52
N LYS A 111 -17.84 -4.34 14.34
CA LYS A 111 -18.75 -3.17 14.34
C LYS A 111 -18.27 -2.05 13.41
N MET A 112 -16.98 -2.00 13.07
CA MET A 112 -16.42 -0.91 12.25
C MET A 112 -15.75 -1.40 10.97
N LYS A 113 -14.62 -2.10 11.06
CA LYS A 113 -13.77 -2.41 9.89
C LYS A 113 -14.54 -3.22 8.84
N ILE A 114 -15.15 -4.34 9.23
CA ILE A 114 -15.89 -5.23 8.32
C ILE A 114 -17.08 -4.51 7.64
N PRO A 115 -17.98 -3.83 8.38
CA PRO A 115 -19.06 -3.05 7.76
C PRO A 115 -18.58 -1.95 6.81
N ILE A 116 -17.44 -1.32 7.08
CA ILE A 116 -16.84 -0.33 6.18
C ILE A 116 -16.31 -0.99 4.91
N LEU A 117 -15.66 -2.15 5.01
CA LEU A 117 -15.15 -2.90 3.87
C LEU A 117 -16.29 -3.33 2.93
N HIS A 118 -17.41 -3.83 3.47
CA HIS A 118 -18.58 -4.17 2.64
C HIS A 118 -19.17 -2.95 1.95
N ARG A 119 -19.26 -1.80 2.64
CA ARG A 119 -19.72 -0.55 2.02
C ARG A 119 -18.78 -0.08 0.91
N ALA A 120 -17.47 -0.12 1.14
CA ALA A 120 -16.48 0.24 0.14
C ALA A 120 -16.56 -0.69 -1.09
N SER A 121 -16.71 -2.00 -0.86
CA SER A 121 -16.87 -3.00 -1.92
C SER A 121 -18.13 -2.78 -2.73
N ALA A 122 -19.27 -2.51 -2.09
CA ALA A 122 -20.53 -2.21 -2.76
C ALA A 122 -20.50 -0.91 -3.60
N MET A 123 -19.63 0.04 -3.25
CA MET A 123 -19.46 1.28 -3.99
C MET A 123 -18.41 1.20 -5.10
N SER A 124 -17.56 0.17 -5.08
CA SER A 124 -16.47 0.00 -6.04
C SER A 124 -16.94 -0.75 -7.28
N LYS A 125 -16.59 -0.23 -8.47
CA LYS A 125 -16.76 -0.98 -9.73
C LYS A 125 -15.63 -1.99 -9.96
N ARG A 126 -14.50 -1.82 -9.27
CA ARG A 126 -13.32 -2.68 -9.39
C ARG A 126 -13.25 -3.62 -8.17
N PRO A 127 -12.80 -4.87 -8.34
CA PRO A 127 -12.52 -5.74 -7.20
C PRO A 127 -11.56 -5.05 -6.22
N LEU A 128 -11.89 -5.09 -4.92
CA LEU A 128 -11.02 -4.55 -3.88
C LEU A 128 -10.03 -5.62 -3.43
N LEU A 129 -8.75 -5.31 -3.55
CA LEU A 129 -7.66 -6.10 -2.99
C LEU A 129 -7.44 -5.69 -1.54
N LEU A 130 -7.47 -6.64 -0.63
CA LEU A 130 -7.19 -6.40 0.79
C LEU A 130 -5.83 -6.98 1.16
N TYR A 131 -5.03 -6.26 1.94
CA TYR A 131 -3.88 -6.86 2.59
C TYR A 131 -3.81 -6.59 4.08
N GLY A 132 -3.55 -7.64 4.86
CA GLY A 132 -3.40 -7.58 6.31
C GLY A 132 -1.96 -7.26 6.72
N SER A 133 -1.76 -6.50 7.79
CA SER A 133 -0.43 -6.32 8.41
C SER A 133 -0.57 -6.22 9.93
N PRO A 134 0.12 -7.05 10.72
CA PRO A 134 0.12 -6.92 12.16
C PRO A 134 1.14 -5.87 12.61
N TRP A 135 0.76 -5.04 13.58
CA TRP A 135 1.72 -4.19 14.30
C TRP A 135 2.44 -4.97 15.39
N THR A 136 1.77 -5.94 16.02
CA THR A 136 2.33 -6.65 17.17
C THR A 136 1.68 -8.02 17.36
N ALA A 137 2.39 -8.92 18.05
CA ALA A 137 1.84 -10.18 18.53
C ALA A 137 1.17 -9.99 19.91
N PRO A 138 0.32 -10.94 20.36
CA PRO A 138 -0.22 -10.93 21.72
C PRO A 138 0.86 -10.71 22.79
N GLY A 139 0.52 -9.94 23.83
CA GLY A 139 1.49 -9.52 24.85
C GLY A 139 2.22 -10.71 25.51
N TRP A 140 1.50 -11.81 25.77
CA TRP A 140 2.07 -13.02 26.38
C TRP A 140 3.12 -13.72 25.49
N MET A 141 3.07 -13.55 24.17
CA MET A 141 4.05 -14.08 23.22
C MET A 141 5.29 -13.20 23.08
N ARG A 142 5.26 -11.99 23.64
CA ARG A 142 6.34 -11.00 23.50
C ARG A 142 7.27 -11.00 24.70
N SER A 143 8.55 -10.70 24.45
CA SER A 143 9.59 -10.67 25.49
C SER A 143 9.29 -9.68 26.63
N ASN A 144 8.56 -8.60 26.34
CA ASN A 144 8.20 -7.56 27.29
C ASN A 144 6.79 -7.71 27.89
N GLY A 145 6.01 -8.74 27.50
CA GLY A 145 4.69 -9.00 28.09
C GLY A 145 3.57 -8.05 27.69
N ASP A 146 3.84 -7.02 26.88
CA ASP A 146 2.87 -5.99 26.47
C ASP A 146 2.85 -5.88 24.93
N VAL A 147 1.69 -5.58 24.36
CA VAL A 147 1.49 -5.33 22.92
C VAL A 147 2.10 -4.00 22.45
N ARG A 148 2.61 -3.17 23.35
CA ARG A 148 3.32 -1.91 23.09
C ARG A 148 4.80 -1.99 23.42
N GLY A 149 5.55 -0.98 22.98
CA GLY A 149 6.94 -0.78 23.35
C GLY A 149 7.89 -1.80 22.74
N LYS A 150 9.18 -1.68 23.06
CA LYS A 150 10.23 -2.52 22.48
C LYS A 150 10.13 -3.96 22.99
N GLY A 151 10.03 -4.91 22.06
CA GLY A 151 10.05 -6.33 22.36
C GLY A 151 10.21 -7.17 21.10
N VAL A 152 10.63 -8.41 21.29
CA VAL A 152 10.73 -9.43 20.22
C VAL A 152 9.74 -10.54 20.50
N LEU A 153 9.44 -11.36 19.48
CA LEU A 153 8.71 -12.60 19.69
C LEU A 153 9.56 -13.53 20.56
N LYS A 154 8.96 -14.16 21.58
CA LYS A 154 9.66 -15.13 22.42
C LYS A 154 10.13 -16.32 21.59
N GLY A 155 11.27 -16.88 22.00
CA GLY A 155 11.82 -18.10 21.42
C GLY A 155 12.37 -17.91 20.02
N GLN A 156 12.23 -18.93 19.16
CA GLN A 156 12.82 -18.96 17.82
C GLN A 156 11.95 -19.70 16.80
N ALA A 157 12.16 -19.42 15.51
CA ALA A 157 11.44 -20.08 14.42
C ALA A 157 11.42 -21.61 14.58
N GLY A 158 10.28 -22.22 14.28
CA GLY A 158 10.00 -23.65 14.48
C GLY A 158 9.50 -24.04 15.88
N ASP A 159 9.56 -23.14 16.87
CA ASP A 159 9.08 -23.40 18.22
C ASP A 159 7.58 -23.16 18.42
N LYS A 160 7.10 -23.37 19.65
CA LYS A 160 5.68 -23.19 19.99
C LYS A 160 5.19 -21.75 19.82
N TYR A 161 6.02 -20.74 20.09
CA TYR A 161 5.62 -19.33 19.96
C TYR A 161 5.49 -18.95 18.49
N HIS A 162 6.46 -19.31 17.66
CA HIS A 162 6.45 -18.98 16.24
C HIS A 162 5.37 -19.77 15.49
N LYS A 163 5.15 -21.05 15.83
CA LYS A 163 4.02 -21.82 15.29
C LYS A 163 2.67 -21.24 15.68
N THR A 164 2.50 -20.84 16.94
CA THR A 164 1.27 -20.18 17.40
C THR A 164 1.07 -18.86 16.64
N TRP A 165 2.14 -18.09 16.44
CA TRP A 165 2.07 -16.83 15.72
C TRP A 165 1.69 -17.05 14.25
N ALA A 166 2.24 -18.06 13.58
CA ALA A 166 1.82 -18.43 12.23
C ALA A 166 0.33 -18.85 12.18
N ASN A 167 -0.14 -19.63 13.17
CA ASN A 167 -1.54 -20.03 13.26
C ASN A 167 -2.47 -18.83 13.54
N TYR A 168 -1.99 -17.80 14.24
CA TYR A 168 -2.73 -16.55 14.48
C TYR A 168 -3.07 -15.85 13.16
N PHE A 169 -2.16 -15.86 12.17
CA PHE A 169 -2.47 -15.35 10.82
C PHE A 169 -3.56 -16.18 10.15
N ILE A 170 -3.52 -17.50 10.26
CA ILE A 170 -4.54 -18.37 9.65
C ILE A 170 -5.90 -18.15 10.31
N LYS A 171 -5.95 -18.08 11.65
CA LYS A 171 -7.17 -17.74 12.40
C LYS A 171 -7.73 -16.39 12.01
N PHE A 172 -6.89 -15.37 11.82
CA PHE A 172 -7.32 -14.07 11.31
C PHE A 172 -8.01 -14.19 9.94
N LEU A 173 -7.40 -14.93 9.00
CA LEU A 173 -7.97 -15.15 7.67
C LEU A 173 -9.27 -15.96 7.75
N ASP A 174 -9.33 -16.99 8.59
CA ASP A 174 -10.52 -17.82 8.82
C ASP A 174 -11.68 -16.99 9.39
N GLU A 175 -11.45 -16.19 10.43
CA GLU A 175 -12.50 -15.38 11.05
C GLU A 175 -13.02 -14.30 10.09
N TYR A 176 -12.15 -13.62 9.34
CA TYR A 176 -12.60 -12.66 8.32
C TYR A 176 -13.35 -13.34 7.15
N ALA A 177 -12.96 -14.56 6.77
CA ALA A 177 -13.65 -15.32 5.74
C ALA A 177 -15.09 -15.67 6.16
N LYS A 178 -15.38 -15.91 7.44
CA LYS A 178 -16.76 -16.07 7.95
C LYS A 178 -17.64 -14.84 7.72
N HIS A 179 -17.03 -13.67 7.57
CA HIS A 179 -17.70 -12.42 7.23
C HIS A 179 -17.64 -12.11 5.72
N ASN A 180 -17.32 -13.09 4.86
CA ASN A 180 -17.16 -12.90 3.41
C ASN A 180 -16.10 -11.85 3.04
N VAL A 181 -15.04 -11.75 3.84
CA VAL A 181 -13.90 -10.86 3.57
C VAL A 181 -12.64 -11.71 3.36
N THR A 182 -12.06 -11.63 2.15
CA THR A 182 -10.87 -12.38 1.77
C THR A 182 -9.67 -11.46 1.55
N PHE A 183 -8.47 -11.91 1.92
CA PHE A 183 -7.24 -11.14 1.76
C PHE A 183 -6.42 -11.60 0.55
N TRP A 184 -6.12 -10.63 -0.32
CA TRP A 184 -5.18 -10.80 -1.41
C TRP A 184 -3.76 -11.06 -0.89
N ALA A 185 -3.35 -10.36 0.17
CA ALA A 185 -2.03 -10.56 0.77
C ALA A 185 -2.02 -10.36 2.29
N VAL A 186 -0.96 -10.81 2.94
CA VAL A 186 -0.56 -10.37 4.29
C VAL A 186 0.91 -9.98 4.26
N THR A 187 1.30 -9.03 5.11
CA THR A 187 2.71 -8.75 5.37
C THR A 187 3.18 -9.52 6.60
N VAL A 188 4.47 -9.84 6.66
CA VAL A 188 5.00 -10.61 7.80
C VAL A 188 4.91 -9.80 9.11
N GLN A 189 5.13 -8.49 9.03
CA GLN A 189 5.16 -7.58 10.17
C GLN A 189 5.18 -6.14 9.68
N ASN A 190 4.37 -5.24 10.25
CA ASN A 190 4.51 -3.80 10.05
C ASN A 190 5.82 -3.29 10.66
N GLU A 191 6.64 -2.61 9.85
CA GLU A 191 7.83 -1.88 10.27
C GLU A 191 8.73 -2.62 11.28
N PRO A 192 9.22 -3.83 10.94
CA PRO A 192 9.96 -4.71 11.85
C PRO A 192 11.22 -4.09 12.48
N LEU A 193 11.81 -3.04 11.88
CA LEU A 193 12.93 -2.31 12.48
C LEU A 193 12.51 -1.00 13.17
N ALA A 194 11.37 -0.39 12.80
CA ALA A 194 10.91 0.83 13.46
C ALA A 194 10.67 0.61 14.95
N GLY A 195 10.30 -0.61 15.37
CA GLY A 195 10.18 -0.98 16.78
C GLY A 195 11.40 -0.74 17.66
N LEU A 196 12.58 -0.51 17.07
CA LEU A 196 13.80 -0.11 17.79
C LEU A 196 13.80 1.37 18.20
N LEU A 197 13.02 2.19 17.51
CA LEU A 197 12.99 3.66 17.61
C LEU A 197 11.59 4.22 17.94
N THR A 198 10.56 3.38 17.97
CA THR A 198 9.19 3.80 18.28
C THR A 198 9.01 4.17 19.75
N PRO A 199 8.12 5.13 20.05
CA PRO A 199 7.73 5.45 21.42
C PRO A 199 7.25 4.22 22.21
N PRO A 200 7.42 4.20 23.55
CA PRO A 200 7.02 3.06 24.38
C PRO A 200 5.53 2.70 24.30
N GLN A 201 4.68 3.66 23.90
CA GLN A 201 3.24 3.46 23.82
C GLN A 201 2.79 2.81 22.50
N SER A 202 3.63 2.79 21.47
CA SER A 202 3.24 2.30 20.14
C SER A 202 3.19 0.77 20.09
N PRO A 203 2.16 0.18 19.47
CA PRO A 203 2.17 -1.24 19.14
C PRO A 203 3.28 -1.55 18.13
N THR A 204 4.15 -2.50 18.45
CA THR A 204 5.26 -2.90 17.58
C THR A 204 5.77 -4.29 17.96
N ILE A 205 6.48 -4.98 17.07
CA ILE A 205 7.35 -6.10 17.44
C ILE A 205 8.59 -6.07 16.56
N VAL A 206 9.76 -6.14 17.19
CA VAL A 206 11.04 -6.04 16.49
C VAL A 206 11.41 -7.39 15.89
N SER A 207 11.82 -7.38 14.62
CA SER A 207 12.38 -8.54 13.95
C SER A 207 13.50 -8.12 13.01
N THR A 208 14.60 -8.86 13.02
CA THR A 208 15.67 -8.72 12.00
C THR A 208 15.26 -9.40 10.70
N ALA A 209 15.97 -9.11 9.60
CA ALA A 209 15.78 -9.80 8.33
C ALA A 209 15.99 -11.33 8.44
N LYS A 210 16.93 -11.77 9.29
CA LYS A 210 17.21 -13.19 9.54
C LYS A 210 16.05 -13.86 10.29
N GLN A 211 15.55 -13.23 11.35
CA GLN A 211 14.37 -13.72 12.07
C GLN A 211 13.14 -13.77 11.16
N GLN A 212 12.93 -12.74 10.33
CA GLN A 212 11.83 -12.74 9.36
C GLN A 212 11.96 -13.89 8.35
N ARG A 213 13.16 -14.12 7.81
CA ARG A 213 13.43 -15.27 6.93
C ARG A 213 13.09 -16.59 7.62
N ASP A 214 13.62 -16.81 8.82
CA ASP A 214 13.47 -18.09 9.51
C ASP A 214 12.01 -18.36 9.87
N PHE A 215 11.28 -17.34 10.35
CA PHE A 215 9.84 -17.42 10.60
C PHE A 215 9.03 -17.74 9.33
N VAL A 216 9.34 -17.09 8.21
CA VAL A 216 8.67 -17.35 6.93
C VAL A 216 8.93 -18.77 6.44
N VAL A 217 10.17 -19.25 6.54
CA VAL A 217 10.57 -20.57 6.04
C VAL A 217 10.01 -21.69 6.91
N GLN A 218 10.11 -21.56 8.23
CA GLN A 218 9.81 -22.66 9.16
C GLN A 218 8.34 -22.69 9.61
N ASP A 219 7.66 -21.54 9.67
CA ASP A 219 6.36 -21.42 10.32
C ASP A 219 5.28 -20.82 9.40
N LEU A 220 5.37 -19.53 9.05
CA LEU A 220 4.29 -18.79 8.38
C LEU A 220 4.06 -19.27 6.94
N GLY A 221 5.13 -19.49 6.17
CA GLY A 221 5.03 -19.98 4.79
C GLY A 221 4.34 -21.36 4.72
N PRO A 222 4.82 -22.37 5.48
CA PRO A 222 4.15 -23.67 5.57
C PRO A 222 2.70 -23.59 6.10
N ALA A 223 2.41 -22.73 7.07
CA ALA A 223 1.05 -22.54 7.59
C ALA A 223 0.10 -21.99 6.51
N LEU A 224 0.52 -20.95 5.77
CA LEU A 224 -0.26 -20.40 4.66
C LEU A 224 -0.46 -21.42 3.54
N ALA A 225 0.58 -22.19 3.18
CA ALA A 225 0.50 -23.20 2.13
C ALA A 225 -0.45 -24.36 2.45
N ARG A 226 -0.57 -24.75 3.73
CA ARG A 226 -1.53 -25.77 4.18
C ARG A 226 -2.95 -25.24 4.35
N SER A 227 -3.12 -23.93 4.49
CA SER A 227 -4.44 -23.32 4.64
C SER A 227 -5.23 -23.33 3.34
N SER A 228 -6.55 -23.18 3.43
CA SER A 228 -7.42 -22.99 2.26
C SER A 228 -7.26 -21.61 1.60
N HIS A 229 -6.57 -20.68 2.25
CA HIS A 229 -6.41 -19.31 1.78
C HIS A 229 -5.38 -19.24 0.65
N ARG A 230 -5.69 -18.47 -0.40
CA ARG A 230 -4.77 -18.18 -1.53
C ARG A 230 -4.06 -16.85 -1.35
N THR A 231 -3.81 -16.48 -0.09
CA THR A 231 -3.24 -15.21 0.31
C THR A 231 -1.75 -15.16 0.02
N ARG A 232 -1.30 -14.06 -0.59
CA ARG A 232 0.12 -13.82 -0.89
C ARG A 232 0.86 -13.33 0.33
N LEU A 233 2.17 -13.57 0.39
CA LEU A 233 3.02 -13.08 1.47
C LEU A 233 3.92 -11.94 0.99
N ILE A 234 3.94 -10.88 1.78
CA ILE A 234 4.71 -9.66 1.56
C ILE A 234 5.77 -9.55 2.67
N ILE A 235 7.03 -9.38 2.29
CA ILE A 235 8.16 -9.23 3.24
C ILE A 235 8.53 -7.75 3.45
N LEU A 236 9.40 -7.50 4.43
CA LEU A 236 9.87 -6.17 4.85
C LEU A 236 8.76 -5.30 5.47
N ASP A 237 7.83 -4.77 4.65
CA ASP A 237 6.78 -3.80 5.05
C ASP A 237 7.34 -2.66 5.93
N ASP A 238 8.48 -2.10 5.49
CA ASP A 238 9.27 -1.08 6.17
C ASP A 238 9.92 -0.12 5.14
N GLN A 239 10.74 0.80 5.63
CA GLN A 239 11.43 1.82 4.86
C GLN A 239 12.37 1.26 3.79
N ARG A 240 12.50 1.97 2.67
CA ARG A 240 13.33 1.56 1.52
C ARG A 240 14.81 1.42 1.83
N ILE A 241 15.30 2.09 2.88
CA ILE A 241 16.72 2.09 3.26
C ILE A 241 17.22 0.69 3.61
N HIS A 242 16.32 -0.23 3.96
CA HIS A 242 16.65 -1.62 4.25
C HIS A 242 16.83 -2.48 2.99
N LEU A 243 16.50 -1.94 1.81
CA LEU A 243 16.74 -2.57 0.52
C LEU A 243 18.10 -2.14 -0.05
N PRO A 244 18.82 -3.05 -0.76
CA PRO A 244 18.40 -4.40 -1.15
C PRO A 244 18.71 -5.47 -0.09
N HIS A 245 19.35 -5.12 1.03
CA HIS A 245 19.85 -6.06 2.04
C HIS A 245 18.77 -7.03 2.53
N TRP A 246 17.61 -6.52 2.97
CA TRP A 246 16.52 -7.34 3.48
C TRP A 246 16.05 -8.39 2.48
N ALA A 247 15.89 -7.98 1.22
CA ALA A 247 15.46 -8.87 0.16
C ALA A 247 16.52 -9.94 -0.16
N LYS A 248 17.81 -9.63 -0.05
CA LYS A 248 18.89 -10.62 -0.21
C LYS A 248 18.87 -11.65 0.91
N VAL A 249 18.70 -11.23 2.16
CA VAL A 249 18.65 -12.13 3.32
C VAL A 249 17.45 -13.07 3.25
N VAL A 250 16.26 -12.53 2.98
CA VAL A 250 15.03 -13.34 2.99
C VAL A 250 14.92 -14.25 1.76
N LYS A 251 15.44 -13.85 0.58
CA LYS A 251 15.41 -14.68 -0.63
C LYS A 251 16.61 -15.61 -0.81
N GLY A 252 17.69 -15.40 -0.06
CA GLY A 252 19.01 -16.00 -0.33
C GLY A 252 19.19 -17.47 0.05
N LEU A 253 18.19 -18.13 0.67
CA LEU A 253 18.27 -19.54 1.11
C LEU A 253 16.99 -20.27 0.70
N GLN A 254 17.15 -21.35 -0.08
CA GLN A 254 16.18 -22.37 -0.49
C GLN A 254 14.69 -21.96 -0.49
N TRP A 255 14.20 -21.75 -1.71
CA TRP A 255 12.85 -21.35 -2.05
C TRP A 255 11.80 -22.40 -1.66
N ILE A 256 10.70 -21.97 -1.01
CA ILE A 256 9.45 -22.74 -0.92
C ILE A 256 8.72 -22.58 -2.26
N PRO A 257 8.51 -23.65 -3.05
CA PRO A 257 8.08 -23.52 -4.43
C PRO A 257 6.68 -22.97 -4.71
N HIS A 258 5.89 -22.75 -3.67
CA HIS A 258 4.45 -22.55 -3.81
C HIS A 258 3.93 -21.24 -3.22
N LEU A 259 4.80 -20.35 -2.75
CA LEU A 259 4.39 -19.06 -2.18
C LEU A 259 4.78 -17.87 -3.08
N PRO A 260 3.82 -17.13 -3.66
CA PRO A 260 4.12 -15.92 -4.43
C PRO A 260 4.56 -14.80 -3.48
N LEU A 261 5.88 -14.65 -3.31
CA LEU A 261 6.48 -13.63 -2.45
C LEU A 261 6.59 -12.29 -3.19
N LEU A 262 5.85 -11.28 -2.75
CA LEU A 262 5.89 -9.92 -3.30
C LEU A 262 6.93 -9.07 -2.55
N ARG A 263 7.80 -8.39 -3.31
CA ARG A 263 8.87 -7.52 -2.77
C ARG A 263 8.35 -6.09 -2.61
N VAL A 264 7.91 -5.66 -1.42
CA VAL A 264 7.60 -4.22 -1.22
C VAL A 264 8.85 -3.40 -1.54
N PRO A 265 8.77 -2.41 -2.42
CA PRO A 265 9.80 -1.40 -2.49
C PRO A 265 9.50 -0.40 -1.37
N GLY A 266 10.47 -0.22 -0.47
CA GLY A 266 10.14 0.35 0.83
C GLY A 266 9.61 1.79 0.81
N LEU A 267 9.00 2.16 1.93
CA LEU A 267 8.47 3.50 2.18
C LEU A 267 9.62 4.53 2.13
N LEU A 268 9.39 5.67 1.48
CA LEU A 268 10.20 6.86 1.74
C LEU A 268 9.81 7.35 3.14
N GLY A 269 10.81 7.62 4.00
CA GLY A 269 10.56 8.07 5.37
C GLY A 269 9.66 9.31 5.43
N PRO A 270 9.08 9.64 6.60
CA PRO A 270 8.06 10.68 6.72
C PRO A 270 8.58 12.02 6.21
N GLY A 271 8.13 12.41 5.01
CA GLY A 271 8.24 13.78 4.55
C GLY A 271 7.23 14.62 5.31
N ALA A 272 7.70 15.45 6.23
CA ALA A 272 6.90 16.51 6.82
C ALA A 272 6.42 17.43 5.69
N ALA A 273 5.14 17.33 5.32
CA ALA A 273 4.52 18.31 4.44
C ALA A 273 4.47 19.65 5.18
N LEU A 274 5.07 20.68 4.56
CA LEU A 274 5.06 22.07 5.05
C LEU A 274 3.63 22.59 5.15
N GLN A 275 3.34 23.26 6.28
CA GLN A 275 2.04 23.80 6.68
C GLN A 275 1.62 25.06 5.91
N PRO A 276 0.30 25.32 5.85
CA PRO A 276 -0.27 26.51 6.52
C PRO A 276 -1.07 26.08 7.75
N GLN A 277 -0.95 26.84 8.84
CA GLN A 277 -1.60 26.55 10.11
C GLN A 277 -3.12 26.67 10.01
N HIS A 278 -3.85 25.59 10.27
CA HIS A 278 -5.25 25.66 10.70
C HIS A 278 -5.38 24.95 12.06
N PRO A 279 -5.96 25.61 13.08
CA PRO A 279 -6.27 24.98 14.35
C PRO A 279 -7.52 24.10 14.17
N HIS A 280 -7.67 23.09 15.03
CA HIS A 280 -8.85 22.21 15.15
C HIS A 280 -8.81 20.90 14.35
N GLY A 281 -7.97 19.97 14.81
CA GLY A 281 -8.14 18.54 14.61
C GLY A 281 -7.53 17.79 15.79
N THR A 282 -8.32 17.45 16.80
CA THR A 282 -7.87 16.66 17.95
C THR A 282 -7.95 15.18 17.62
N ALA A 283 -6.80 14.53 17.43
CA ALA A 283 -6.71 13.07 17.51
C ALA A 283 -7.04 12.62 18.94
N PRO A 284 -7.71 11.47 19.14
CA PRO A 284 -7.99 10.94 20.46
C PRO A 284 -6.69 10.65 21.23
N PRO A 285 -6.67 10.88 22.56
CA PRO A 285 -5.45 11.02 23.36
C PRO A 285 -4.67 9.72 23.65
N ALA A 286 -4.99 8.60 23.00
CA ALA A 286 -4.45 7.31 23.42
C ALA A 286 -3.03 7.00 22.91
N LEU A 287 -2.60 7.55 21.76
CA LEU A 287 -1.31 7.24 21.13
C LEU A 287 -0.73 8.49 20.41
N PRO A 288 0.59 8.76 20.51
CA PRO A 288 1.14 10.09 20.23
C PRO A 288 1.35 10.43 18.73
N THR A 289 0.84 9.65 17.78
CA THR A 289 1.05 9.91 16.34
C THR A 289 -0.04 10.82 15.77
N ARG A 290 0.32 12.06 15.42
CA ARG A 290 -0.51 12.95 14.59
C ARG A 290 -0.08 12.81 13.12
N GLY A 291 -0.80 12.02 12.34
CA GLY A 291 -0.66 11.93 10.89
C GLY A 291 -1.83 12.63 10.18
N TRP A 292 -1.56 13.30 9.06
CA TRP A 292 -2.61 13.86 8.20
C TRP A 292 -3.00 12.85 7.12
N GLY A 293 -4.30 12.58 7.00
CA GLY A 293 -4.86 11.75 5.94
C GLY A 293 -5.16 12.56 4.67
N PRO A 294 -5.28 11.90 3.50
CA PRO A 294 -5.77 12.53 2.27
C PRO A 294 -7.17 13.16 2.39
N ILE A 295 -7.97 12.65 3.33
CA ILE A 295 -9.26 13.21 3.71
C ILE A 295 -9.21 13.50 5.20
N ILE A 296 -9.60 14.70 5.58
CA ILE A 296 -9.78 15.11 6.99
C ILE A 296 -11.28 15.22 7.24
N VAL A 297 -11.78 14.62 8.31
CA VAL A 297 -13.19 14.68 8.69
C VAL A 297 -13.35 15.61 9.89
N ASP A 298 -14.24 16.59 9.77
CA ASP A 298 -14.71 17.42 10.89
C ASP A 298 -16.10 16.91 11.31
N SER A 299 -16.11 16.05 12.33
CA SER A 299 -17.32 15.42 12.85
C SER A 299 -18.31 16.43 13.41
N SER A 300 -17.82 17.54 13.97
CA SER A 300 -18.66 18.57 14.59
C SER A 300 -19.53 19.31 13.57
N LYS A 301 -19.11 19.31 12.30
CA LYS A 301 -19.78 20.01 11.21
C LYS A 301 -20.40 19.06 10.16
N ASP A 302 -20.28 17.74 10.33
CA ASP A 302 -20.62 16.75 9.30
C ASP A 302 -19.95 17.04 7.93
N THR A 303 -18.72 17.58 7.97
CA THR A 303 -17.95 17.94 6.77
C THR A 303 -16.64 17.17 6.66
N PHE A 304 -16.10 17.12 5.45
CA PHE A 304 -14.77 16.57 5.21
C PHE A 304 -14.04 17.40 4.17
N TYR A 305 -12.71 17.44 4.28
CA TYR A 305 -11.82 18.19 3.42
C TYR A 305 -10.92 17.22 2.63
N LYS A 306 -10.90 17.38 1.31
CA LYS A 306 -9.99 16.64 0.43
C LYS A 306 -8.68 17.42 0.33
N GLN A 307 -7.60 16.83 0.83
CA GLN A 307 -6.26 17.45 0.80
C GLN A 307 -5.64 17.33 -0.61
N PRO A 308 -4.61 18.12 -0.94
CA PRO A 308 -3.87 17.97 -2.20
C PRO A 308 -3.45 16.52 -2.49
N MET A 309 -3.03 15.78 -1.45
CA MET A 309 -2.73 14.35 -1.52
C MET A 309 -3.86 13.51 -2.14
N PHE A 310 -5.13 13.78 -1.82
CA PHE A 310 -6.28 13.07 -2.42
C PHE A 310 -6.28 13.19 -3.95
N TYR A 311 -6.03 14.40 -4.46
CA TYR A 311 -6.01 14.66 -5.89
C TYR A 311 -4.77 14.06 -6.56
N HIS A 312 -3.59 14.21 -5.95
CA HIS A 312 -2.35 13.58 -6.43
C HIS A 312 -2.51 12.07 -6.59
N MET A 313 -3.10 11.39 -5.62
CA MET A 313 -3.35 9.95 -5.73
C MET A 313 -4.42 9.63 -6.79
N GLY A 314 -5.40 10.52 -7.00
CA GLY A 314 -6.41 10.42 -8.04
C GLY A 314 -5.85 10.40 -9.46
N HIS A 315 -4.75 11.13 -9.72
CA HIS A 315 -4.05 11.11 -11.01
C HIS A 315 -3.50 9.73 -11.39
N PHE A 316 -3.31 8.84 -10.42
CA PHE A 316 -2.87 7.46 -10.63
C PHE A 316 -4.03 6.47 -10.50
N SER A 317 -4.65 6.39 -9.32
CA SER A 317 -5.68 5.39 -8.98
C SER A 317 -6.87 5.39 -9.95
N LYS A 318 -7.33 6.57 -10.37
CA LYS A 318 -8.47 6.67 -11.30
C LYS A 318 -8.10 6.18 -12.70
N PHE A 319 -6.94 6.58 -13.20
CA PHE A 319 -6.58 6.42 -14.61
C PHE A 319 -5.75 5.16 -14.91
N ILE A 320 -5.15 4.54 -13.90
CA ILE A 320 -4.28 3.37 -14.02
C ILE A 320 -4.98 2.16 -13.36
N PRO A 321 -5.89 1.48 -14.08
CA PRO A 321 -6.62 0.31 -13.58
C PRO A 321 -5.75 -0.94 -13.48
N GLU A 322 -6.35 -2.00 -12.92
CA GLU A 322 -5.66 -3.27 -12.78
C GLU A 322 -5.28 -3.94 -14.09
N GLY A 323 -4.04 -4.45 -14.16
CA GLY A 323 -3.45 -5.04 -15.36
C GLY A 323 -2.67 -4.04 -16.22
N SER A 324 -2.64 -2.75 -15.87
CA SER A 324 -1.85 -1.76 -16.60
C SER A 324 -0.35 -2.07 -16.53
N GLN A 325 0.35 -1.83 -17.64
CA GLN A 325 1.78 -2.10 -17.77
C GLN A 325 2.55 -0.80 -18.03
N ARG A 326 3.58 -0.50 -17.23
CA ARG A 326 4.46 0.65 -17.50
C ARG A 326 5.17 0.44 -18.83
N VAL A 327 5.19 1.50 -19.64
CA VAL A 327 5.96 1.55 -20.88
C VAL A 327 7.15 2.48 -20.68
N GLY A 328 8.24 2.19 -21.40
CA GLY A 328 9.40 3.07 -21.43
C GLY A 328 9.03 4.41 -22.05
N LEU A 329 9.54 5.50 -21.48
CA LEU A 329 9.49 6.82 -22.08
C LEU A 329 10.92 7.27 -22.30
N GLN A 330 11.22 7.66 -23.53
CA GLN A 330 12.48 8.27 -23.83
C GLN A 330 12.36 9.79 -23.75
N GLN A 331 13.14 10.43 -22.89
CA GLN A 331 13.27 11.88 -22.93
C GLN A 331 14.25 12.27 -24.05
N SER A 332 13.85 13.18 -24.93
CA SER A 332 14.70 13.64 -26.04
C SER A 332 15.87 14.51 -25.57
N ARG A 333 15.66 15.30 -24.50
CA ARG A 333 16.69 16.19 -23.95
C ARG A 333 16.63 16.21 -22.43
N ARG A 334 17.80 16.06 -21.82
CA ARG A 334 17.96 16.27 -20.38
C ARG A 334 17.94 17.79 -20.10
N CYS A 335 16.86 18.26 -19.48
CA CYS A 335 16.76 19.64 -19.02
C CYS A 335 16.92 19.68 -17.50
N LEU A 336 17.97 20.32 -17.01
CA LEU A 336 18.26 20.36 -15.56
C LEU A 336 17.28 21.25 -14.78
N LEU A 337 16.72 22.27 -15.44
CA LEU A 337 15.81 23.27 -14.87
C LEU A 337 14.33 23.04 -15.23
N CYS A 338 14.01 22.02 -16.03
CA CYS A 338 12.64 21.70 -16.40
C CYS A 338 12.38 20.20 -16.26
N GLN A 339 12.85 19.65 -15.14
CA GLN A 339 12.71 18.24 -14.79
C GLN A 339 11.25 17.93 -14.43
N LEU A 340 10.49 17.52 -15.44
CA LEU A 340 9.19 16.91 -15.25
C LEU A 340 9.38 15.47 -14.75
N GLU A 341 8.69 15.12 -13.67
CA GLU A 341 8.57 13.74 -13.23
C GLU A 341 7.42 13.09 -14.00
N HIS A 342 7.64 11.93 -14.61
CA HIS A 342 6.62 11.33 -15.46
C HIS A 342 6.61 9.81 -15.43
N VAL A 343 5.44 9.23 -15.68
CA VAL A 343 5.26 7.79 -15.89
C VAL A 343 4.20 7.55 -16.94
N ALA A 344 4.49 6.65 -17.88
CA ALA A 344 3.50 6.16 -18.83
C ALA A 344 3.19 4.69 -18.61
N VAL A 345 1.93 4.34 -18.84
CA VAL A 345 1.42 2.98 -18.78
C VAL A 345 0.48 2.71 -19.96
N VAL A 346 0.44 1.48 -20.42
CA VAL A 346 -0.63 0.95 -21.28
C VAL A 346 -1.63 0.24 -20.39
N ARG A 347 -2.91 0.57 -20.57
CA ARG A 347 -4.04 -0.05 -19.87
C ARG A 347 -4.45 -1.36 -20.55
N PRO A 348 -5.16 -2.27 -19.86
CA PRO A 348 -5.66 -3.51 -20.46
C PRO A 348 -6.60 -3.29 -21.64
N ASP A 349 -7.29 -2.16 -21.69
CA ASP A 349 -8.19 -1.78 -22.79
C ASP A 349 -7.46 -1.13 -23.98
N GLY A 350 -6.12 -1.21 -24.01
CA GLY A 350 -5.26 -0.68 -25.08
C GLY A 350 -4.98 0.82 -24.99
N ALA A 351 -5.64 1.55 -24.09
CA ALA A 351 -5.40 2.99 -23.93
C ALA A 351 -4.08 3.29 -23.24
N LEU A 352 -3.41 4.37 -23.63
CA LEU A 352 -2.20 4.87 -22.99
C LEU A 352 -2.52 5.97 -21.99
N VAL A 353 -1.81 5.95 -20.86
CA VAL A 353 -1.89 6.96 -19.82
C VAL A 353 -0.50 7.50 -19.54
N LEU A 354 -0.36 8.83 -19.53
CA LEU A 354 0.84 9.54 -19.10
C LEU A 354 0.48 10.45 -17.93
N VAL A 355 1.15 10.26 -16.79
CA VAL A 355 1.10 11.20 -15.67
C VAL A 355 2.35 12.05 -15.69
N VAL A 356 2.18 13.37 -15.61
CA VAL A 356 3.26 14.37 -15.61
C VAL A 356 3.11 15.24 -14.35
N LEU A 357 4.17 15.35 -13.58
CA LEU A 357 4.26 16.18 -12.39
C LEU A 357 5.31 17.28 -12.62
N ASN A 358 4.87 18.52 -12.50
CA ASN A 358 5.72 19.69 -12.51
C ASN A 358 5.81 20.28 -11.09
N ARG A 359 7.00 20.20 -10.48
CA ARG A 359 7.30 20.78 -9.17
C ARG A 359 7.96 22.15 -9.26
N SER A 360 8.26 22.66 -10.46
CA SER A 360 8.88 23.98 -10.60
C SER A 360 7.85 25.10 -10.41
N GLY A 361 8.36 26.28 -10.06
CA GLY A 361 7.56 27.51 -9.95
C GLY A 361 7.26 28.19 -11.30
N TRP A 362 7.50 27.52 -12.43
CA TRP A 362 7.26 28.03 -13.77
C TRP A 362 6.68 26.93 -14.68
N ASP A 363 6.02 27.38 -15.74
CA ASP A 363 5.42 26.54 -16.76
C ASP A 363 6.50 25.88 -17.63
N VAL A 364 6.24 24.64 -18.04
CA VAL A 364 7.12 23.85 -18.90
C VAL A 364 6.35 23.35 -20.10
N SER A 365 6.68 23.85 -21.29
CA SER A 365 6.15 23.30 -22.55
C SER A 365 6.87 22.01 -22.92
N PHE A 366 6.11 21.00 -23.35
CA PHE A 366 6.63 19.71 -23.76
C PHE A 366 5.77 19.05 -24.86
N GLY A 367 6.34 18.07 -25.55
CA GLY A 367 5.63 17.30 -26.56
C GLY A 367 5.60 15.81 -26.23
N ILE A 368 4.44 15.17 -26.49
CA ILE A 368 4.26 13.73 -26.38
C ILE A 368 4.24 13.17 -27.80
N GLN A 369 5.25 12.36 -28.16
CA GLN A 369 5.31 11.68 -29.45
C GLN A 369 4.89 10.22 -29.30
N ASP A 370 3.75 9.89 -29.88
CA ASP A 370 3.29 8.51 -30.05
C ASP A 370 3.32 8.14 -31.54
N PRO A 371 4.05 7.09 -31.95
CA PRO A 371 4.10 6.66 -33.34
C PRO A 371 2.74 6.34 -33.96
N ALA A 372 1.77 5.90 -33.16
CA ALA A 372 0.45 5.47 -33.64
C ALA A 372 -0.51 6.64 -33.87
N VAL A 373 -0.39 7.73 -33.10
CA VAL A 373 -1.34 8.87 -33.14
C VAL A 373 -0.71 10.22 -33.48
N GLY A 374 0.63 10.29 -33.55
CA GLY A 374 1.35 11.51 -33.88
C GLY A 374 1.86 12.27 -32.65
N PHE A 375 1.82 13.60 -32.74
CA PHE A 375 2.43 14.50 -31.76
C PHE A 375 1.36 15.29 -31.01
N ILE A 376 1.45 15.31 -29.68
CA ILE A 376 0.57 16.07 -28.80
C ILE A 376 1.42 17.16 -28.13
N GLU A 377 1.10 18.42 -28.44
CA GLU A 377 1.69 19.57 -27.75
C GLU A 377 0.99 19.81 -26.42
N ALA A 378 1.78 20.10 -25.39
CA ALA A 378 1.29 20.27 -24.04
C ALA A 378 2.12 21.30 -23.26
N VAL A 379 1.50 21.85 -22.23
CA VAL A 379 2.15 22.70 -21.23
C VAL A 379 1.84 22.10 -19.86
N ALA A 380 2.88 21.91 -19.05
CA ALA A 380 2.76 21.57 -17.64
C ALA A 380 2.92 22.86 -16.82
N PRO A 381 1.83 23.46 -16.30
CA PRO A 381 1.92 24.68 -15.50
C PRO A 381 2.78 24.50 -14.26
N ALA A 382 3.24 25.61 -13.68
CA ALA A 382 3.91 25.62 -12.39
C ALA A 382 3.12 24.86 -11.31
N ASN A 383 3.81 24.08 -10.48
CA ASN A 383 3.22 23.34 -9.35
C ASN A 383 1.98 22.48 -9.71
N SER A 384 2.02 21.82 -10.87
CA SER A 384 0.87 21.07 -11.40
C SER A 384 1.13 19.57 -11.51
N ILE A 385 0.05 18.80 -11.55
CA ILE A 385 0.05 17.40 -11.96
C ILE A 385 -1.05 17.22 -13.00
N GLN A 386 -0.73 16.50 -14.08
CA GLN A 386 -1.61 16.28 -15.22
C GLN A 386 -1.62 14.80 -15.59
N THR A 387 -2.78 14.30 -16.00
CA THR A 387 -2.92 12.94 -16.54
C THR A 387 -3.51 13.02 -17.94
N TYR A 388 -2.76 12.51 -18.91
CA TYR A 388 -3.15 12.40 -20.31
C TYR A 388 -3.60 10.96 -20.57
N LEU A 389 -4.72 10.79 -21.29
CA LEU A 389 -5.29 9.51 -21.66
C LEU A 389 -5.66 9.56 -23.14
N TRP A 390 -5.16 8.63 -23.94
CA TRP A 390 -5.50 8.52 -25.36
C TRP A 390 -5.53 7.06 -25.82
N ARG A 391 -6.21 6.80 -26.95
CA ARG A 391 -6.25 5.48 -27.61
C ARG A 391 -5.36 5.51 -28.84
N GLN A 392 -4.67 4.40 -29.11
CA GLN A 392 -3.90 4.23 -30.34
C GLN A 392 -4.76 3.77 -31.53
N GLN A 393 -5.97 3.24 -31.26
CA GLN A 393 -7.09 2.96 -32.17
C GLN A 393 -8.34 2.63 -31.35
#